data_AF-R7RTB5-F1
#
_entry.id   AF-R7RTB5-F1
#
_cell.length_a   1.000
_cell.length_b   1.000
_cell.length_c   1.000
_cell.angle_alpha   90.00
_cell.angle_beta   90.00
_cell.angle_gamma   90.00
#
_symmetry.space_group_name_H-M   'P 1'
#
loop_
_entity.id
_entity.type
_entity.pdbx_description
1 polymer ?
#
loop_
_entity_poly.entity_id
_entity_poly.type
_entity_poly.pdbx_seq_one_letter_code
_entity_poly.pdbx_strand_id
1 'polypeptide(L)' 'MEREEIIVELEQYFEAAGFDQVYINKLKNMSDDELKELYESLRIENDNNLF' A
#
# COMPACT_ATOMS: atom_id res chain seq x y z
N MET A 1 11.36 2.79 7.73
CA MET A 1 10.76 2.70 6.39
C MET A 1 10.53 4.12 5.93
N GLU A 2 11.09 4.46 4.78
CA GLU A 2 10.90 5.76 4.14
C GLU A 2 9.62 5.77 3.32
N ARG A 3 9.03 6.95 3.09
CA ARG A 3 7.77 7.10 2.32
C ARG A 3 7.85 6.44 0.95
N GLU A 4 8.98 6.59 0.26
CA GLU A 4 9.19 6.03 -1.07
C GLU A 4 9.16 4.50 -1.05
N GLU A 5 9.71 3.86 -0.02
CA GLU A 5 9.66 2.40 0.15
C GLU A 5 8.22 1.92 0.31
N ILE A 6 7.43 2.60 1.15
CA ILE A 6 6.01 2.27 1.39
C ILE A 6 5.20 2.40 0.10
N ILE A 7 5.42 3.47 -0.68
CA ILE A 7 4.72 3.66 -1.96
C ILE A 7 5.06 2.53 -2.93
N VAL A 8 6.33 2.13 -3.06
CA VAL A 8 6.73 1.04 -3.96
C VAL A 8 6.09 -0.29 -3.57
N GLU A 9 6.09 -0.64 -2.28
CA GLU A 9 5.46 -1.87 -1.81
C GLU A 9 3.95 -1.88 -2.06
N LEU A 10 3.27 -0.75 -1.83
CA LEU A 10 1.85 -0.59 -2.10
C LEU A 10 1.54 -0.63 -3.60
N GLU A 11 2.33 0.05 -4.44
CA GLU A 11 2.20 0.01 -5.90
C GLU A 11 2.29 -1.43 -6.42
N GLN A 12 3.27 -2.22 -5.94
CA GLN A 12 3.41 -3.64 -6.28
C GLN A 12 2.24 -4.48 -5.80
N TYR A 13 1.75 -4.25 -4.58
CA TYR A 13 0.58 -4.95 -4.05
C TYR A 13 -0.67 -4.69 -4.90
N PHE A 14 -0.94 -3.43 -5.25
CA PHE A 14 -2.09 -3.06 -6.06
C PHE A 14 -1.95 -3.54 -7.50
N GLU A 15 -0.76 -3.49 -8.10
CA GLU A 15 -0.48 -4.04 -9.42
C GLU A 15 -0.73 -5.56 -9.46
N ALA A 16 -0.23 -6.30 -8.46
CA ALA A 16 -0.43 -7.75 -8.34
C ALA A 16 -1.90 -8.13 -8.13
N ALA A 17 -2.67 -7.30 -7.41
CA ALA A 17 -4.10 -7.47 -7.22
C ALA A 17 -4.94 -6.99 -8.43
N GLY A 18 -4.31 -6.47 -9.48
CA GLY A 18 -4.98 -6.03 -10.71
C GLY A 18 -5.69 -4.68 -10.59
N PHE A 19 -5.34 -3.88 -9.58
CA PHE A 19 -5.80 -2.49 -9.48
C PHE A 19 -5.03 -1.60 -10.45
N ASP A 20 -5.69 -0.56 -10.96
CA ASP A 20 -5.18 0.27 -12.04
C ASP A 20 -4.30 1.45 -11.55
N GLN A 21 -3.91 2.31 -12.50
CA GLN A 21 -3.16 3.54 -12.25
C GLN A 21 -3.86 4.56 -11.32
N VAL A 22 -5.18 4.45 -11.09
CA VAL A 22 -5.91 5.36 -10.19
C VAL A 22 -5.47 5.15 -8.74
N TYR A 23 -5.23 3.90 -8.32
CA TYR A 23 -4.72 3.62 -6.98
C TYR A 23 -3.28 4.10 -6.80
N ILE A 24 -2.44 3.91 -7.81
CA ILE A 24 -1.05 4.42 -7.85
C ILE A 24 -1.03 5.95 -7.69
N ASN A 25 -1.87 6.67 -8.44
CA ASN A 25 -1.97 8.12 -8.33
C ASN A 25 -2.53 8.57 -6.97
N LYS A 26 -3.41 7.77 -6.36
CA LYS A 26 -3.97 8.05 -5.04
C LYS A 26 -2.90 7.94 -3.95
N LEU A 27 -2.03 6.92 -4.00
CA LEU A 27 -0.91 6.74 -3.07
C LEU A 27 0.03 7.96 -3.06
N LYS A 28 0.32 8.51 -4.24
CA LYS A 28 1.21 9.68 -4.38
C LYS A 28 0.66 10.94 -3.72
N ASN A 29 -0.66 11.07 -3.66
CA ASN A 29 -1.35 12.22 -3.07
C ASN A 29 -1.71 12.04 -1.58
N MET A 30 -1.54 10.83 -1.02
CA MET A 30 -1.79 10.58 0.41
C MET A 30 -0.71 11.23 1.29
N SER A 31 -1.09 11.63 2.49
CA SER A 31 -0.14 12.05 3.53
C SER A 31 0.71 10.86 4.02
N ASP A 32 1.81 11.15 4.72
CA ASP A 32 2.69 10.10 5.28
C ASP A 32 1.94 9.22 6.28
N ASP A 33 1.04 9.80 7.07
CA ASP A 33 0.25 9.08 8.06
C ASP A 33 -0.77 8.15 7.38
N GLU A 34 -1.48 8.63 6.35
CA GLU A 34 -2.42 7.80 5.58
C GLU A 34 -1.73 6.63 4.86
N LEU A 35 -0.52 6.87 4.31
CA LEU A 35 0.27 5.80 3.67
C LEU A 35 0.68 4.73 4.68
N LYS A 36 1.10 5.15 5.89
CA LYS A 36 1.47 4.21 6.96
C LYS A 36 0.26 3.41 7.43
N GLU A 37 -0.87 4.06 7.70
CA GLU A 37 -2.09 3.36 8.12
C GLU A 37 -2.55 2.34 7.06
N LEU A 38 -2.50 2.71 5.77
CA LEU A 38 -2.85 1.80 4.69
C LEU A 38 -1.89 0.61 4.62
N TYR A 39 -0.58 0.87 4.71
CA TYR A 39 0.44 -0.16 4.69
C TYR A 39 0.30 -1.12 5.88
N GLU A 40 0.12 -0.60 7.09
CA GLU A 40 -0.08 -1.43 8.29
C GLU A 40 -1.36 -2.25 8.20
N SER A 41 -2.46 -1.67 7.70
CA SER A 41 -3.73 -2.39 7.52
C SER A 41 -3.57 -3.58 6.56
N LEU A 42 -2.96 -3.34 5.39
CA LEU A 42 -2.74 -4.39 4.39
C LEU A 42 -1.77 -5.46 4.88
N ARG A 43 -0.72 -5.06 5.62
CA ARG A 43 0.23 -6.00 6.22
C ARG A 43 -0.44 -6.88 7.27
N ILE A 44 -1.29 -6.32 8.13
CA ILE A 44 -2.07 -7.06 9.14
C ILE A 44 -3.07 -8.01 8.46
N GLU A 45 -3.74 -7.59 7.39
CA GLU A 45 -4.62 -8.48 6.63
C GLU A 45 -3.86 -9.62 5.96
N ASN A 46 -2.65 -9.38 5.46
CA ASN A 46 -1.83 -10.41 4.83
C ASN A 46 -1.29 -11.42 5.87
N ASP A 47 -0.89 -10.96 7.06
CA ASP A 47 -0.49 -11.83 8.18
C ASP A 47 -1.67 -12.64 8.73
N ASN A 48 -2.89 -12.10 8.73
CA ASN A 48 -4.07 -12.82 9.21
C ASN A 48 -4.64 -13.83 8.19
N ASN A 49 -4.35 -13.70 6.90
CA ASN A 49 -4.73 -14.66 5.87
C ASN A 49 -3.79 -15.89 5.78
N LEU A 50 -2.77 -15.96 6.63
CA LEU A 50 -1.84 -17.11 6.76
C LEU A 50 -2.31 -18.18 7.76
N PHE A 51 -3.57 -18.16 8.22
CA PHE A 51 -4.17 -19.15 9.13
C PHE A 51 -5.25 -20.01 8.48
#